data_AF-A0A961ELF4-F1
#
_entry.id   AF-A0A961ELF4-F1
#
_cell.length_a   1.000
_cell.length_b   1.000
_cell.length_c   1.000
_cell.angle_alpha   90.00
_cell.angle_beta   90.00
_cell.angle_gamma   90.00
#
_symmetry.space_group_name_H-M   'P 1'
#
loop_
_entity.id
_entity.type
_entity.pdbx_description
1 polymer ?
#
loop_
_entity_poly.entity_id
_entity_poly.type
_entity_poly.pdbx_seq_one_letter_code
_entity_poly.pdbx_strand_id
1 'polypeptide(L)' 'NGAGKSTLVKLLARMYEPTAGRITVDGTDLSALDLRGWRERISGAFQDFARLEFRAHT' A
#
# COMPACT_ATOMS: atom_id res chain seq x y z
N ASN A 1 -0.83 -14.01 -12.43
CA ASN A 1 0.35 -13.67 -13.26
C ASN A 1 1.50 -13.21 -12.36
N GLY A 2 2.46 -14.09 -12.08
CA GLY A 2 3.54 -13.93 -11.09
C GLY A 2 4.60 -12.86 -11.38
N ALA A 3 4.23 -11.76 -12.04
CA ALA A 3 5.12 -10.65 -12.39
C ALA A 3 5.53 -9.75 -11.20
N GLY A 4 5.27 -10.16 -9.96
CA GLY A 4 5.70 -9.42 -8.76
C GLY A 4 4.85 -8.20 -8.37
N LYS A 5 3.71 -7.94 -9.00
CA LYS A 5 2.81 -6.81 -8.65
C LYS A 5 2.45 -6.78 -7.16
N SER A 6 2.05 -7.92 -6.60
CA SER A 6 1.74 -8.01 -5.17
C SER A 6 2.95 -7.74 -4.29
N THR A 7 4.16 -8.14 -4.71
CA THR A 7 5.40 -7.84 -4.01
C THR A 7 5.69 -6.34 -4.03
N LEU A 8 5.54 -5.68 -5.18
CA LEU A 8 5.71 -4.23 -5.30
C LEU A 8 4.75 -3.47 -4.38
N VAL A 9 3.47 -3.85 -4.36
CA VAL A 9 2.47 -3.22 -3.47
C VAL A 9 2.87 -3.39 -1.99
N LYS A 10 3.33 -4.58 -1.59
CA LYS A 10 3.80 -4.84 -0.21
C LYS A 10 5.03 -4.03 0.17
N LEU A 11 5.97 -3.81 -0.77
CA LEU A 11 7.12 -2.93 -0.55
C LEU A 11 6.69 -1.48 -0.37
N LEU A 12 5.84 -0.96 -1.26
CA LEU A 12 5.31 0.40 -1.16
C LEU A 12 4.49 0.62 0.11
N ALA A 13 3.73 -0.40 0.56
CA ALA A 13 2.98 -0.35 1.82
C ALA A 13 3.85 -0.54 3.08
N ARG A 14 5.18 -0.67 2.92
CA ARG A 14 6.13 -1.01 3.98
C ARG A 14 5.66 -2.22 4.81
N MET A 15 5.18 -3.25 4.12
CA MET A 15 4.92 -4.57 4.68
C MET A 15 6.17 -5.46 4.58
N TYR A 16 7.03 -5.20 3.60
CA TYR A 16 8.35 -5.79 3.43
C TYR A 16 9.41 -4.69 3.28
N GLU A 17 10.63 -5.02 3.69
CA GLU A 17 11.82 -4.22 3.40
C GLU A 17 12.48 -4.73 2.11
N PRO A 18 13.03 -3.85 1.25
CA PRO A 18 13.76 -4.27 0.06
C PRO A 18 15.06 -4.98 0.48
N THR A 19 15.37 -6.10 -0.18
CA THR A 19 16.63 -6.83 0.07
C THR A 19 17.86 -6.06 -0.41
N ALA A 20 17.68 -5.20 -1.43
CA ALA A 20 18.72 -4.33 -1.96
C ALA A 20 18.10 -3.06 -2.60
N GLY A 21 18.89 -2.00 -2.69
CA GLY A 21 18.44 -0.68 -3.17
C GLY A 21 17.60 0.07 -2.14
N ARG A 22 16.89 1.11 -2.59
CA ARG A 22 15.97 1.89 -1.74
C ARG A 22 14.80 2.44 -2.56
N ILE A 23 13.71 2.75 -1.89
CA ILE A 23 12.56 3.45 -2.46
C ILE A 23 12.57 4.86 -1.89
N THR A 24 12.48 5.87 -2.75
CA THR A 24 12.40 7.27 -2.33
C THR A 24 11.06 7.89 -2.67
N VAL A 25 10.55 8.71 -1.75
CA VAL A 25 9.38 9.57 -1.97
C VAL A 25 9.88 11.01 -1.89
N ASP A 26 9.79 11.75 -2.99
CA ASP A 26 10.27 13.14 -3.09
C ASP A 26 11.74 13.29 -2.63
N GLY A 27 12.58 12.33 -3.02
CA GLY A 27 14.01 12.29 -2.66
C GLY A 27 14.30 11.81 -1.23
N THR A 28 13.29 11.67 -0.37
CA THR A 28 13.44 11.12 0.98
C THR A 28 13.32 9.60 0.94
N ASP A 29 14.21 8.89 1.65
CA ASP A 29 14.09 7.44 1.77
C ASP A 29 12.77 7.07 2.45
N LEU A 30 12.01 6.17 1.83
CA LEU A 30 10.73 5.70 2.34
C LEU A 30 10.85 5.09 3.74
N SER A 31 11.99 4.44 4.05
CA SER A 31 12.26 3.87 5.37
C SER A 31 12.36 4.92 6.47
N ALA A 32 12.74 6.16 6.12
CA ALA A 32 12.89 7.29 7.03
C ALA A 32 11.58 8.05 7.30
N LEU A 33 10.51 7.78 6.54
CA LEU A 33 9.19 8.36 6.80
C LEU A 33 8.53 7.70 8.01
N ASP A 34 7.70 8.46 8.75
CA ASP A 34 6.82 7.89 9.77
C ASP A 34 5.90 6.84 9.14
N LEU A 35 5.93 5.61 9.70
CA LEU A 35 5.23 4.48 9.13
C LEU A 35 3.71 4.68 9.15
N ARG A 36 3.17 5.28 10.22
CA ARG A 36 1.74 5.49 10.36
C ARG A 36 1.27 6.54 9.36
N GLY A 37 1.89 7.72 9.35
CA GLY A 37 1.56 8.80 8.40
C GLY A 37 1.77 8.39 6.95
N TRP A 38 2.78 7.56 6.66
CA TRP A 38 2.96 7.00 5.32
C TRP A 38 1.79 6.08 4.94
N ARG A 39 1.38 5.17 5.81
CA ARG A 39 0.26 4.25 5.54
C ARG A 39 -1.08 4.98 5.43
N GLU A 40 -1.28 6.09 6.14
CA GLU A 40 -2.46 6.96 5.99
C GLU A 40 -2.54 7.63 4.59
N ARG A 41 -1.41 7.75 3.88
CA ARG A 41 -1.35 8.27 2.50
C ARG A 41 -1.57 7.18 1.43
N ILE A 42 -1.75 5.92 1.84
CA ILE A 42 -1.96 4.79 0.94
C ILE A 42 -3.41 4.33 1.04
N SER A 43 -4.06 4.14 -0.12
CA SER A 43 -5.38 3.50 -0.19
C SER A 43 -5.35 2.35 -1.19
N GLY A 44 -6.03 1.26 -0.84
CA GLY A 44 -6.20 0.10 -1.71
C GLY A 44 -7.41 0.30 -2.61
N ALA A 45 -7.22 0.22 -3.92
CA ALA A 45 -8.32 0.07 -4.87
C ALA A 45 -8.46 -1.42 -5.21
N PHE A 46 -9.64 -1.97 -4.99
CA PHE A 46 -9.96 -3.35 -5.38
C PHE A 46 -10.43 -3.35 -6.84
N GLN A 47 -9.92 -4.32 -7.62
CA GLN A 47 -10.39 -4.51 -9.01
C GLN A 47 -11.84 -5.02 -9.06
N ASP A 48 -12.31 -5.62 -7.97
CA ASP A 48 -13.71 -6.02 -7.78
C ASP A 48 -14.41 -5.00 -6.87
N PHE A 49 -15.57 -4.51 -7.30
CA PHE A 49 -16.40 -3.62 -6.49
C PHE A 49 -16.82 -4.34 -5.20
N ALA A 50 -16.35 -3.85 -4.06
CA ALA A 50 -16.87 -4.28 -2.76
C ALA A 50 -18.33 -3.82 -2.65
N ARG A 51 -19.29 -4.71 -2.93
CA ARG A 51 -20.70 -4.45 -2.67
C ARG A 51 -20.93 -4.49 -1.16
N LEU A 52 -20.78 -3.35 -0.51
CA LEU A 52 -21.21 -3.17 0.87
C LEU A 52 -22.74 -3.12 0.87
N GLU A 53 -23.40 -4.24 1.19
CA GLU A 53 -24.84 -4.23 1.39
C GLU A 53 -25.17 -3.50 2.69
N PHE A 54 -25.56 -2.23 2.55
CA PHE A 54 -26.09 -1.47 3.67
C PHE A 54 -27.60 -1.73 3.76
N ARG A 55 -28.03 -2.55 4.71
CA ARG A 55 -29.46 -2.63 5.06
C ARG A 55 -29.84 -1.37 5.84
N ALA A 56 -30.63 -0.50 5.21
CA ALA A 56 -31.35 0.53 5.95
C ALA A 56 -32.43 -0.17 6.81
N HIS A 57 -32.28 -0.07 8.12
CA HIS A 57 -33.38 -0.34 9.04
C HIS A 57 -34.27 0.91 9.06
N THR A 58 -35.47 0.78 8.49
CA THR A 58 -36.56 1.75 8.61
C THR A 58 -37.27 1.58 9.95
#